data_AF-A0A0B8P0E0-F1
#
_entry.id   AF-A0A0B8P0E0-F1
#
_cell.length_a   1.000
_cell.length_b   1.000
_cell.length_c   1.000
_cell.angle_alpha   90.00
_cell.angle_beta   90.00
_cell.angle_gamma   90.00
#
_symmetry.space_group_name_H-M   'P 1'
#
loop_
_entity.id
_entity.type
_entity.pdbx_description
1 polymer ?
#
loop_
_entity_poly.entity_id
_entity_poly.type
_entity_poly.pdbx_seq_one_letter_code
_entity_poly.pdbx_strand_id
1 'polypeptide(L)' 'MSNRTIMAFDYGTKSIGSAIGQEVTGTASPLKAFKAKDGIPNWNDIELNSKSGSQIWL' A
#
# COMPACT_ATOMS: atom_id res chain seq x y z
N MET A 1 10.11 -9.74 -20.02
CA MET A 1 10.51 -9.07 -18.77
C MET A 1 9.40 -9.25 -17.74
N SER A 2 9.71 -9.65 -16.51
CA SER A 2 8.71 -9.72 -15.44
C SER A 2 8.34 -8.29 -15.02
N ASN A 3 7.06 -7.92 -15.12
CA ASN A 3 6.58 -6.66 -14.60
C ASN A 3 6.28 -6.82 -13.10
N ARG A 4 7.28 -6.54 -12.25
CA ARG A 4 7.13 -6.64 -10.80
C ARG A 4 6.72 -5.29 -10.22
N THR A 5 5.56 -5.28 -9.60
CA THR A 5 5.08 -4.20 -8.75
C THR A 5 5.34 -4.56 -7.29
N ILE A 6 5.81 -3.60 -6.51
CA ILE A 6 6.12 -3.76 -5.09
C ILE A 6 5.24 -2.80 -4.30
N MET A 7 4.63 -3.27 -3.22
CA MET A 7 3.92 -2.42 -2.26
C MET A 7 4.65 -2.48 -0.92
N ALA A 8 4.88 -1.31 -0.32
CA ALA A 8 5.55 -1.17 0.96
C ALA A 8 4.65 -0.46 1.96
N PHE A 9 4.73 -0.87 3.23
CA PHE A 9 4.02 -0.26 4.35
C PHE A 9 5.03 0.18 5.41
N ASP A 10 4.85 1.39 5.91
CA ASP A 10 5.60 1.94 7.04
C ASP A 10 4.71 1.85 8.28
N TYR A 11 5.02 0.93 9.18
CA TYR A 11 4.18 0.65 10.35
C TYR A 11 4.30 1.76 11.40
N GLY A 12 3.15 2.24 11.86
CA GLY A 12 3.06 3.14 13.00
C GLY A 12 1.77 2.91 13.79
N THR A 13 1.86 3.13 15.11
CA THR A 13 0.74 2.86 16.03
C THR A 13 -0.45 3.80 15.84
N LYS A 14 -0.21 4.98 15.25
CA LYS A 14 -1.23 6.00 14.95
C LYS A 14 -1.48 6.19 13.46
N SER A 15 -0.48 5.91 12.63
CA SER A 15 -0.51 6.15 11.19
C SER A 15 0.41 5.14 10.51
N ILE A 16 -0.09 4.48 9.48
CA ILE A 16 0.67 3.53 8.66
C ILE A 16 0.83 4.15 7.27
N GLY A 17 2.06 4.42 6.85
CA GLY A 17 2.36 4.90 5.50
C GLY A 17 2.24 3.76 4.49
N SER A 18 1.95 4.09 3.23
CA SER A 18 2.02 3.11 2.13
C SER A 18 2.60 3.73 0.86
N ALA A 19 3.24 2.91 0.04
CA ALA A 19 3.81 3.30 -1.25
C ALA A 19 3.79 2.14 -2.25
N ILE A 20 3.79 2.46 -3.53
CA ILE A 20 3.85 1.50 -4.64
C ILE A 20 5.01 1.81 -5.56
N GLY A 21 5.78 0.80 -5.94
CA GLY A 21 6.91 0.91 -6.84
C GLY A 21 6.84 -0.07 -8.01
N GLN A 22 7.47 0.30 -9.11
CA GLN A 22 7.59 -0.52 -10.32
C GLN A 22 9.06 -0.79 -10.60
N GLU A 23 9.44 -2.06 -10.64
CA GLU A 23 10.84 -2.45 -10.89
C GLU A 23 11.31 -2.03 -12.29
N VAL A 24 10.40 -2.04 -13.27
CA VAL A 24 10.70 -1.69 -14.68
C VAL A 24 11.14 -0.24 -14.83
N THR A 25 10.48 0.69 -14.14
CA THR A 25 10.81 2.12 -14.21
C THR A 25 11.77 2.55 -13.10
N GLY A 26 11.98 1.71 -12.07
CA GLY A 26 12.76 2.06 -10.88
C GLY A 26 12.14 3.19 -10.06
N THR A 27 10.84 3.45 -10.24
CA THR A 27 10.13 4.55 -9.57
C THR A 27 9.19 4.04 -8.50
N ALA A 28 8.91 4.89 -7.51
CA ALA A 28 7.89 4.66 -6.49
C ALA A 28 7.08 5.93 -6.25
N SER A 29 5.81 5.74 -5.91
CA SER A 29 4.87 6.82 -5.58
C SER A 29 4.25 6.55 -4.21
N PRO A 30 4.12 7.58 -3.36
CA PRO A 30 3.41 7.44 -2.10
C PRO A 30 1.91 7.18 -2.36
N LEU A 31 1.33 6.35 -1.51
CA LEU A 31 -0.11 6.10 -1.44
C LEU A 31 -0.69 6.75 -0.17
N LYS A 32 -2.00 6.65 0.01
CA LYS A 32 -2.69 7.18 1.19
C LYS A 32 -2.16 6.50 2.46
N ALA A 33 -1.84 7.30 3.48
CA ALA A 33 -1.58 6.77 4.81
C ALA A 33 -2.88 6.36 5.52
N PHE A 34 -2.83 5.25 6.26
CA PHE A 34 -3.96 4.72 7.02
C PHE A 34 -3.87 5.19 8.46
N LYS A 35 -4.97 5.72 9.01
CA LYS A 35 -5.05 5.93 10.45
C LYS A 35 -5.09 4.56 11.14
N ALA A 36 -4.30 4.43 12.20
CA ALA A 36 -4.25 3.25 13.03
C ALA A 36 -4.61 3.61 14.47
N LYS A 37 -5.18 2.65 15.19
CA LYS A 37 -5.36 2.70 16.64
C LYS A 37 -4.59 1.54 17.24
N ASP A 38 -3.57 1.85 18.04
CA ASP A 38 -2.65 0.86 18.61
C ASP A 38 -2.03 -0.07 17.55
N GLY A 39 -1.72 0.50 16.38
CA GLY A 39 -1.13 -0.22 15.25
C GLY A 39 -2.11 -1.04 14.42
N ILE A 40 -3.41 -0.97 14.73
CA ILE A 40 -4.47 -1.65 13.99
C ILE A 40 -5.13 -0.63 13.06
N PRO A 41 -4.94 -0.72 11.73
CA PRO A 41 -5.65 0.11 10.77
C PRO A 41 -7.08 -0.40 10.57
N ASN A 42 -7.94 0.46 10.02
CA ASN A 42 -9.23 0.01 9.50
C ASN A 42 -9.01 -0.72 8.16
N TRP A 43 -9.21 -2.03 8.15
CA TRP A 43 -8.98 -2.88 6.97
C TRP A 43 -9.83 -2.50 5.75
N ASN A 44 -11.01 -1.90 5.96
CA ASN A 44 -11.85 -1.40 4.86
C ASN A 44 -11.17 -0.27 4.09
N ASP A 45 -10.37 0.56 4.78
CA ASP A 45 -9.61 1.63 4.11
C ASP A 45 -8.48 1.06 3.25
N ILE A 46 -7.88 -0.06 3.66
CA ILE A 46 -6.82 -0.74 2.92
C ILE A 46 -7.39 -1.41 1.66
N GLU A 47 -8.53 -2.10 1.78
CA GLU A 47 -9.17 -2.77 0.63
C GLU A 47 -9.59 -1.76 -0.46
N LEU A 48 -10.13 -0.61 -0.08
CA LEU A 48 -10.53 0.43 -1.02
C LEU A 48 -9.34 1.02 -1.79
N ASN A 49 -8.21 1.24 -1.12
CA ASN A 49 -6.99 1.77 -1.76
C ASN A 49 -6.24 0.71 -2.57
N SER A 50 -6.41 -0.58 -2.26
CA SER A 50 -5.79 -1.67 -3.03
C SER A 50 -6.50 -1.93 -4.37
N LYS A 51 -7.76 -1.51 -4.53
CA LYS A 51 -8.57 -1.82 -5.72
C LYS A 51 -8.38 -0.87 -6.91
N SER A 52 -7.58 0.20 -6.80
CA SER A 52 -7.44 1.18 -7.89
C SER A 52 -6.39 0.82 -8.97
N GLY A 53 -5.76 -0.36 -8.93
CA GLY A 53 -4.65 -0.64 -9.86
C GLY A 53 -4.40 -2.09 -10.29
N SER A 54 -4.88 -3.10 -9.57
CA SER A 54 -4.91 -4.50 -10.04
C SER A 54 -5.67 -5.33 -9.03
N GLN A 55 -6.51 -6.25 -9.51
CA GLN A 55 -7.11 -7.28 -8.67
C GLN A 55 -6.00 -8.12 -8.02
N ILE A 56 -5.75 -7.88 -6.74
CA ILE A 56 -5.21 -8.90 -5.85
C ILE A 56 -6.42 -9.62 -5.25
N TRP A 57 -6.60 -10.88 -5.62
CA TRP A 57 -7.49 -11.80 -4.92
C TRP A 57 -6.67 -12.46 -3.82
N LEU A 58 -7.27 -12.56 -2.63
CA LEU A 58 -6.80 -13.43 -1.54
C LEU A 58 -6.86 -14.89 -1.99
#